data_AF-A0A382QB11-F1
#
_entry.id   AF-A0A382QB11-F1
#
_cell.length_a   1.000
_cell.length_b   1.000
_cell.length_c   1.000
_cell.angle_alpha   90.00
_cell.angle_beta   90.00
_cell.angle_gamma   90.00
#
_symmetry.space_group_name_H-M   'P 1'
#
loop_
_entity.id
_entity.type
_entity.pdbx_description
1 polymer ?
#
loop_
_entity_poly.entity_id
_entity_poly.type
_entity_poly.pdbx_seq_one_letter_code
_entity_poly.pdbx_strand_id
1 'polypeptide(L)'
;MKLSIVLLSFYSVLFSQHMGDSTVRKGADAFYNYEYERSIEILNQARKDYPDHPGVHVAWAAAHWRNDEANLSLEEIYANFDVNLIEIESIYDSLLTIHPDHPEYMLYYGTARGLKARIFLGQKK
;
A
#
# COMPACT_ATOMS: atom_id res chain seq x y z
N MET A 1 33.99 12.14 -15.94
CA MET A 1 33.63 11.87 -14.52
C MET A 1 32.33 12.55 -14.08
N LYS A 2 32.21 13.89 -14.14
CA LYS A 2 30.94 14.58 -13.77
C LYS A 2 29.74 14.14 -14.62
N LEU A 3 29.91 14.02 -15.94
CA LEU A 3 28.83 13.56 -16.84
C LEU A 3 28.40 12.10 -16.57
N SER A 4 29.37 11.23 -16.23
CA SER A 4 29.13 9.82 -15.91
C SER A 4 28.37 9.64 -14.60
N ILE A 5 28.64 10.48 -13.59
CA ILE A 5 27.92 10.46 -12.30
C ILE A 5 26.48 10.96 -12.48
N VAL A 6 26.27 11.98 -13.33
CA VAL A 6 24.91 12.45 -13.68
C VAL A 6 24.13 11.37 -14.43
N LEU A 7 24.75 10.70 -15.40
CA LEU A 7 24.12 9.57 -16.11
C LEU A 7 23.73 8.41 -15.17
N LEU A 8 24.62 8.02 -14.24
CA LEU A 8 24.34 6.97 -13.26
C LEU A 8 23.16 7.30 -12.33
N SER A 9 23.00 8.57 -11.94
CA SER A 9 21.90 9.01 -11.06
C SER A 9 20.55 9.10 -11.76
N PHE A 10 20.52 9.37 -13.07
CA PHE A 10 19.28 9.25 -13.86
C PHE A 10 18.82 7.79 -14.01
N TYR A 11 19.75 6.83 -14.16
CA TYR A 11 19.39 5.41 -14.27
C TYR A 11 18.73 4.86 -13.01
N SER A 12 19.18 5.25 -11.81
CA SER A 12 18.57 4.79 -10.56
C SER A 12 17.12 5.25 -10.36
N VAL A 13 16.73 6.42 -10.89
CA VAL A 13 15.36 6.93 -10.77
C VAL A 13 14.39 6.14 -11.65
N LEU A 14 14.84 5.67 -12.81
CA LEU A 14 14.01 4.89 -13.74
C LEU A 14 13.65 3.50 -13.18
N PHE A 15 14.49 2.92 -12.33
CA PHE A 15 14.21 1.62 -11.70
C PHE A 15 13.14 1.67 -10.59
N SER A 16 12.75 2.86 -10.13
CA SER A 16 11.76 3.03 -9.05
C SER A 16 10.34 3.34 -9.57
N GLN A 17 10.13 3.36 -10.89
CA GLN A 17 8.82 3.64 -11.48
C GLN A 17 8.05 2.36 -11.76
N HIS A 18 6.80 2.30 -11.31
CA HIS A 18 5.91 1.17 -11.52
C HIS A 18 4.74 1.54 -12.44
N MET A 19 4.27 0.55 -13.20
CA MET A 19 3.00 0.69 -13.92
C MET A 19 1.89 0.95 -12.89
N GLY A 20 1.20 2.07 -13.06
CA GLY A 20 0.16 2.51 -12.12
C GLY A 20 0.56 3.62 -11.15
N ASP A 21 1.85 3.99 -11.05
CA ASP A 21 2.35 5.04 -10.13
C ASP A 21 1.53 6.33 -10.19
N SER A 22 1.16 6.77 -11.39
CA SER A 22 0.35 7.98 -11.60
C SER A 22 -1.06 7.85 -10.99
N THR A 23 -1.69 6.69 -11.12
CA THR A 23 -3.02 6.42 -10.55
C THR A 23 -2.94 6.26 -9.04
N VAL A 24 -1.94 5.53 -8.54
CA VAL A 24 -1.69 5.37 -7.10
C VAL A 24 -1.42 6.73 -6.46
N ARG A 25 -0.65 7.60 -7.12
CA ARG A 25 -0.41 8.97 -6.66
C ARG A 25 -1.67 9.80 -6.58
N LYS A 26 -2.57 9.72 -7.57
CA LYS A 26 -3.88 10.39 -7.50
C LYS A 26 -4.72 9.90 -6.30
N GLY A 27 -4.68 8.60 -6.01
CA GLY A 27 -5.30 8.04 -4.81
C GLY A 27 -4.69 8.61 -3.53
N ALA A 28 -3.35 8.64 -3.45
CA ALA A 28 -2.64 9.24 -2.33
C ALA A 28 -2.91 10.74 -2.17
N ASP A 29 -2.99 11.49 -3.26
CA ASP A 29 -3.34 12.92 -3.24
C ASP A 29 -4.74 13.13 -2.67
N ALA A 30 -5.72 12.32 -3.07
CA ALA A 30 -7.07 12.34 -2.48
C ALA A 30 -7.03 11.99 -0.98
N PHE A 31 -6.27 10.97 -0.59
CA PHE A 31 -6.07 10.58 0.81
C PHE A 31 -5.53 11.73 1.67
N TYR A 32 -4.45 12.40 1.22
CA TYR A 32 -3.85 13.51 1.95
C TYR A 32 -4.71 14.78 1.96
N ASN A 33 -5.65 14.90 1.02
CA ASN A 33 -6.69 15.93 1.03
C ASN A 33 -7.93 15.55 1.86
N TYR A 34 -7.88 14.45 2.63
CA TYR A 34 -8.99 13.94 3.44
C TYR A 34 -10.21 13.49 2.62
N GLU A 35 -10.06 13.29 1.31
CA GLU A 35 -11.09 12.76 0.41
C GLU A 35 -11.03 11.22 0.42
N TYR A 36 -11.28 10.59 1.57
CA TYR A 36 -10.97 9.17 1.77
C TYR A 36 -11.81 8.23 0.90
N GLU A 37 -13.11 8.49 0.71
CA GLU A 37 -13.97 7.68 -0.16
C GLU A 37 -13.49 7.75 -1.62
N ARG A 38 -13.08 8.95 -2.07
CA ARG A 38 -12.50 9.14 -3.40
C ARG A 38 -11.14 8.43 -3.53
N SER A 39 -10.31 8.50 -2.49
CA SER A 39 -9.05 7.75 -2.43
C SER A 39 -9.31 6.25 -2.57
N ILE A 40 -10.28 5.72 -1.82
CA ILE A 40 -10.68 4.30 -1.88
C ILE A 40 -11.15 3.93 -3.29
N GLU A 41 -11.99 4.74 -3.93
CA GLU A 41 -12.46 4.51 -5.30
C GLU A 41 -11.30 4.42 -6.31
N ILE A 42 -10.39 5.41 -6.29
CA ILE A 42 -9.23 5.45 -7.18
C ILE A 42 -8.30 4.25 -6.93
N LEU A 43 -8.00 3.95 -5.66
CA LEU A 43 -7.10 2.87 -5.30
C LEU A 43 -7.72 1.49 -5.58
N ASN A 44 -9.04 1.33 -5.42
CA ASN A 44 -9.75 0.12 -5.83
C ASN A 44 -9.57 -0.16 -7.32
N GLN A 45 -9.69 0.88 -8.16
CA GLN A 45 -9.46 0.73 -9.59
C GLN A 45 -7.99 0.47 -9.90
N ALA A 46 -7.07 1.19 -9.25
CA ALA A 46 -5.63 0.97 -9.42
C ALA A 46 -5.20 -0.47 -9.07
N ARG A 47 -5.78 -1.07 -8.03
CA ARG A 47 -5.52 -2.48 -7.67
C ARG A 47 -5.98 -3.47 -8.73
N LYS A 48 -7.08 -3.17 -9.44
CA LYS A 48 -7.59 -4.01 -10.52
C LYS A 48 -6.73 -3.89 -11.77
N ASP A 49 -6.32 -2.68 -12.10
CA ASP A 49 -5.55 -2.39 -13.30
C ASP A 49 -4.07 -2.76 -13.15
N TYR A 50 -3.54 -2.67 -11.92
CA TYR A 50 -2.13 -2.91 -11.58
C TYR A 50 -2.03 -3.81 -10.33
N PRO A 51 -2.44 -5.08 -10.42
CA PRO A 51 -2.45 -6.01 -9.27
C PRO A 51 -1.05 -6.31 -8.72
N ASP A 52 0.00 -6.09 -9.51
CA ASP A 52 1.39 -6.31 -9.12
C ASP A 52 2.07 -5.04 -8.59
N HIS A 53 1.37 -3.90 -8.53
CA HIS A 53 1.98 -2.65 -8.06
C HIS A 53 2.35 -2.76 -6.56
N PRO A 54 3.61 -2.58 -6.16
CA PRO A 54 4.05 -2.92 -4.80
C PRO A 54 3.32 -2.11 -3.72
N GLY A 55 3.14 -0.80 -3.91
CA GLY A 55 2.58 0.08 -2.89
C GLY A 55 1.05 0.23 -2.87
N VAL A 56 0.32 -0.27 -3.88
CA VAL A 56 -1.10 0.11 -4.04
C VAL A 56 -1.98 -0.54 -2.97
N HIS A 57 -1.66 -1.76 -2.56
CA HIS A 57 -2.46 -2.52 -1.60
C HIS A 57 -2.38 -1.93 -0.19
N VAL A 58 -1.18 -1.54 0.27
CA VAL A 58 -1.02 -0.84 1.55
C VAL A 58 -1.66 0.54 1.52
N ALA A 59 -1.51 1.31 0.43
CA ALA A 59 -2.17 2.61 0.30
C ALA A 59 -3.71 2.48 0.39
N TRP A 60 -4.26 1.45 -0.26
CA TRP A 60 -5.68 1.12 -0.21
C TRP A 60 -6.14 0.78 1.21
N ALA A 61 -5.42 -0.09 1.92
CA ALA A 61 -5.77 -0.45 3.30
C ALA A 61 -5.70 0.75 4.25
N ALA A 62 -4.72 1.64 4.05
CA ALA A 62 -4.62 2.89 4.81
C ALA A 62 -5.81 3.83 4.54
N ALA A 63 -6.25 3.96 3.29
CA ALA A 63 -7.42 4.77 2.94
C ALA A 63 -8.70 4.25 3.60
N HIS A 64 -8.91 2.93 3.60
CA HIS A 64 -10.02 2.31 4.32
C HIS A 64 -9.96 2.58 5.83
N TRP A 65 -8.80 2.40 6.46
CA TRP A 65 -8.68 2.69 7.89
C TRP A 65 -9.05 4.15 8.20
N ARG A 66 -8.51 5.12 7.47
CA ARG A 66 -8.81 6.54 7.74
C ARG A 66 -10.26 6.91 7.47
N ASN A 67 -10.89 6.28 6.48
CA ASN A 67 -12.32 6.40 6.25
C ASN A 67 -13.14 5.84 7.43
N ASP A 68 -12.76 4.67 7.94
CA ASP A 68 -13.47 4.02 9.04
C ASP A 68 -13.31 4.81 10.34
N GLU A 69 -12.14 5.40 10.61
CA GLU A 69 -11.91 6.28 11.77
C GLU A 69 -12.82 7.50 11.82
N ALA A 70 -13.33 7.95 10.68
CA ALA A 70 -14.26 9.08 10.61
C ALA A 70 -15.71 8.67 10.91
N ASN A 71 -16.04 7.37 10.82
CA ASN A 71 -17.43 6.92 10.66
C ASN A 71 -17.86 5.80 11.63
N LEU A 72 -16.93 5.03 12.19
CA LEU A 72 -17.22 3.77 12.88
C LEU A 72 -16.72 3.75 14.34
N SER A 73 -17.17 2.75 15.10
CA SER A 73 -16.64 2.49 16.44
C SER A 73 -15.23 1.88 16.38
N LEU A 74 -14.48 1.98 17.47
CA LEU A 74 -13.11 1.42 17.55
C LEU A 74 -13.06 -0.09 17.28
N GLU A 75 -14.07 -0.84 17.73
CA GLU A 75 -14.15 -2.27 17.50
C GLU A 75 -14.32 -2.59 16.00
N GLU A 76 -15.23 -1.88 15.32
CA GLU A 76 -15.47 -2.01 13.89
C GLU A 76 -14.26 -1.59 13.07
N ILE A 77 -13.60 -0.48 13.43
CA ILE A 77 -12.38 0.00 12.76
C ILE A 77 -11.31 -1.09 12.79
N TYR A 78 -11.06 -1.69 13.95
CA TYR A 78 -10.05 -2.75 14.05
C TYR A 78 -10.46 -4.03 13.34
N ALA A 79 -11.74 -4.42 13.38
CA ALA A 79 -12.23 -5.60 12.68
C ALA A 79 -12.08 -5.44 11.16
N ASN A 80 -12.51 -4.31 10.60
CA ASN A 80 -12.38 -4.01 9.18
C ASN A 80 -10.92 -3.92 8.75
N PHE A 81 -10.08 -3.26 9.57
CA PHE A 81 -8.68 -3.10 9.22
C PHE A 81 -7.92 -4.43 9.27
N ASP A 82 -8.24 -5.34 10.21
CA ASP A 82 -7.68 -6.70 10.22
C ASP A 82 -8.07 -7.49 8.96
N VAL A 83 -9.33 -7.39 8.50
CA VAL A 83 -9.78 -7.99 7.23
C VAL A 83 -8.98 -7.44 6.04
N ASN A 84 -8.84 -6.11 5.96
CA ASN A 84 -8.05 -5.47 4.90
C ASN A 84 -6.59 -5.91 4.92
N LEU A 85 -5.98 -6.04 6.11
CA LEU A 85 -4.60 -6.49 6.25
C LEU A 85 -4.42 -7.97 5.86
N ILE A 86 -5.36 -8.84 6.24
CA ILE A 86 -5.38 -10.24 5.80
C ILE A 86 -5.43 -10.34 4.27
N GLU A 87 -6.28 -9.53 3.63
CA GLU A 87 -6.40 -9.51 2.18
C GLU A 87 -5.08 -9.12 1.50
N ILE A 88 -4.46 -8.01 1.92
CA ILE A 88 -3.22 -7.56 1.28
C ILE A 88 -2.02 -8.45 1.64
N GLU A 89 -2.00 -9.07 2.82
CA GLU A 89 -1.00 -10.07 3.18
C GLU A 89 -1.04 -11.26 2.21
N SER A 90 -2.24 -11.75 1.87
CA SER A 90 -2.41 -12.85 0.91
C SER A 90 -1.93 -12.48 -0.51
N ILE A 91 -2.11 -11.21 -0.91
CA ILE A 91 -1.61 -10.72 -2.19
C ILE A 91 -0.09 -10.68 -2.19
N TYR A 92 0.53 -10.12 -1.15
CA TYR A 92 1.98 -10.06 -1.08
C TYR A 92 2.64 -11.44 -0.97
N ASP A 93 2.00 -12.39 -0.28
CA ASP A 93 2.43 -13.79 -0.24
C ASP A 93 2.45 -14.42 -1.66
N SER A 94 1.39 -14.15 -2.44
CA SER A 94 1.31 -14.59 -3.85
C SER A 94 2.39 -13.93 -4.72
N LEU A 95 2.59 -12.61 -4.58
CA LEU A 95 3.61 -11.87 -5.32
C LEU A 95 5.03 -12.34 -5.00
N LEU A 96 5.32 -12.65 -3.73
CA LEU A 96 6.62 -13.17 -3.31
C LEU A 96 6.81 -14.64 -3.67
N THR A 97 5.74 -15.42 -3.85
CA THR A 97 5.86 -16.77 -4.42
C THR A 97 6.41 -16.70 -5.86
N ILE A 98 5.99 -15.69 -6.64
CA ILE A 98 6.44 -15.48 -8.03
C ILE A 98 7.77 -14.72 -8.07
N HIS A 99 7.99 -13.80 -7.14
CA HIS A 99 9.16 -12.92 -7.07
C HIS A 99 9.80 -12.94 -5.67
N PRO A 100 10.48 -14.03 -5.26
CA PRO A 100 10.91 -14.27 -3.87
C PRO A 100 11.78 -13.18 -3.23
N ASP A 101 12.62 -12.52 -4.03
CA ASP A 101 13.59 -11.53 -3.55
C ASP A 101 13.21 -10.10 -3.95
N HIS A 102 11.95 -9.83 -4.35
CA HIS A 102 11.54 -8.48 -4.75
C HIS A 102 11.48 -7.54 -3.53
N PRO A 103 12.36 -6.53 -3.43
CA PRO A 103 12.58 -5.79 -2.18
C PRO A 103 11.34 -4.99 -1.77
N GLU A 104 10.58 -4.44 -2.72
CA GLU A 104 9.38 -3.67 -2.40
C GLU A 104 8.22 -4.56 -1.94
N TYR A 105 8.08 -5.77 -2.49
CA TYR A 105 7.05 -6.69 -2.02
C TYR A 105 7.37 -7.16 -0.60
N MET A 106 8.65 -7.45 -0.30
CA MET A 106 9.08 -7.74 1.06
C MET A 106 8.80 -6.58 2.02
N LEU A 107 9.09 -5.35 1.60
CA LEU A 107 8.83 -4.14 2.39
C LEU A 107 7.34 -3.98 2.71
N TYR A 108 6.47 -4.05 1.71
CA TYR A 108 5.04 -3.83 1.92
C TYR A 108 4.37 -5.04 2.60
N TYR A 109 4.88 -6.25 2.41
CA TYR A 109 4.43 -7.41 3.17
C TYR A 109 4.78 -7.30 4.65
N GLY A 110 6.03 -6.92 4.95
CA GLY A 110 6.47 -6.64 6.31
C GLY A 110 5.66 -5.51 6.95
N THR A 111 5.29 -4.49 6.15
CA THR A 111 4.41 -3.40 6.58
C THR A 111 3.03 -3.92 6.99
N ALA A 112 2.38 -4.74 6.15
CA ALA A 112 1.07 -5.31 6.45
C ALA A 112 1.08 -6.14 7.74
N ARG A 113 2.04 -7.08 7.86
CA ARG A 113 2.21 -7.91 9.06
C ARG A 113 2.52 -7.10 10.31
N GLY A 114 3.36 -6.07 10.18
CA GLY A 114 3.71 -5.17 11.27
C GLY A 114 2.52 -4.33 11.76
N LEU A 115 1.65 -3.88 10.86
CA LEU A 115 0.40 -3.20 11.21
C LEU A 115 -0.56 -4.14 11.92
N LYS A 116 -0.71 -5.37 11.42
CA LYS A 116 -1.58 -6.39 12.04
C LYS A 116 -1.14 -6.72 13.47
N ALA A 117 0.16 -6.92 13.68
CA ALA A 117 0.71 -7.12 15.01
C ALA A 117 0.42 -5.94 15.96
N ARG A 118 0.45 -4.69 15.46
CA ARG A 118 0.11 -3.51 16.26
C ARG A 118 -1.38 -3.46 16.63
N ILE A 119 -2.28 -3.88 15.75
CA ILE A 119 -3.71 -3.96 16.06
C ILE A 119 -3.93 -4.95 17.20
N PHE A 120 -3.36 -6.16 17.12
CA PHE A 120 -3.52 -7.17 18.18
C PHE A 120 -2.98 -6.66 19.52
N LEU A 121 -1.80 -6.04 19.51
CA LEU A 121 -1.26 -5.38 20.72
C LEU A 121 -2.19 -4.29 21.26
N GLY A 122 -2.75 -3.45 20.39
CA GLY A 122 -3.69 -2.39 20.77
C GLY A 122 -5.01 -2.92 21.34
N GLN A 123 -5.47 -4.06 20.82
CA GLN A 123 -6.65 -4.78 21.30
C GLN A 123 -6.39 -5.59 22.58
N LYS A 124 -5.12 -5.69 23.03
CA LYS A 124 -4.67 -6.59 24.11
C LYS A 124 -5.01 -8.07 23.85
N LYS A 125 -4.94 -8.49 22.59
CA LYS A 125 -5.10 -9.88 22.15
C LYS A 125 -3.75 -10.51 21.82
#